data_AF-A0A7V1Z5I9-F1
#
_entry.id   AF-A0A7V1Z5I9-F1
#
_cell.length_a   1.000
_cell.length_b   1.000
_cell.length_c   1.000
_cell.angle_alpha   90.00
_cell.angle_beta   90.00
_cell.angle_gamma   90.00
#
_symmetry.space_group_name_H-M   'P 1'
#
loop_
_entity.id
_entity.type
_entity.pdbx_description
1 polymer ?
#
loop_
_entity_poly.entity_id
_entity_poly.type
_entity_poly.pdbx_seq_one_letter_code
_entity_poly.pdbx_strand_id
1 'polypeptide(L)'
;MMHLMNRCCVLLSGLAVIGMTLGFAQDKQTIGKPNVPQGEMPLVEKVIAARKQYQQALEQLREYYIRTGDVERQQWVEEELIGYHRITKRAYLLELDVPPPTLKPEYNIPEANELFRRAMLYKGRGYGQEYEDNMRRAELLLQQLLTYYPQSDKIDDAAYQLGEIYENRPFRQYRRAAWYYERCFQWNPNTSSDARLRAARIYDRILQERGKAIQLYREVVNHDADPQRVEEARRRLKELSGNSQ
;
A
#
# COMPACT_ATOMS: atom_id res chain seq x y z
N MET A 1 58.21 -6.12 -12.11
CA MET A 1 59.57 -5.61 -12.35
C MET A 1 59.82 -5.74 -13.85
N MET A 2 60.05 -4.61 -14.54
CA MET A 2 60.46 -4.46 -15.96
C MET A 2 59.47 -4.94 -17.04
N HIS A 3 59.25 -4.30 -18.18
CA HIS A 3 59.57 -3.00 -18.79
C HIS A 3 58.61 -2.89 -20.00
N LEU A 4 57.90 -1.78 -20.22
CA LEU A 4 58.18 -0.74 -21.25
C LEU A 4 58.59 -1.33 -22.61
N MET A 5 57.87 -1.09 -23.71
CA MET A 5 57.93 0.07 -24.63
C MET A 5 57.66 -0.55 -26.04
N ASN A 6 57.15 0.07 -27.11
CA ASN A 6 56.97 1.46 -27.50
C ASN A 6 56.23 1.50 -28.86
N ARG A 7 55.56 2.63 -29.13
CA ARG A 7 55.47 3.36 -30.43
C ARG A 7 54.57 2.77 -31.53
N CYS A 8 53.83 3.56 -32.34
CA CYS A 8 54.01 4.95 -32.74
C CYS A 8 52.70 5.60 -33.24
N CYS A 9 52.64 6.93 -33.04
CA CYS A 9 51.79 7.96 -33.65
C CYS A 9 51.36 7.75 -35.11
N VAL A 10 50.14 8.17 -35.46
CA VAL A 10 49.87 9.17 -36.52
C VAL A 10 48.59 9.96 -36.17
N LEU A 11 48.72 11.28 -36.12
CA LEU A 11 47.65 12.29 -36.12
C LEU A 11 47.16 12.52 -37.55
N LEU A 12 45.84 12.62 -37.75
CA LEU A 12 45.28 13.34 -38.90
C LEU A 12 43.95 14.00 -38.49
N SER A 13 43.99 15.32 -38.56
CA SER A 13 42.91 16.28 -38.40
C SER A 13 41.83 16.13 -39.46
N GLY A 14 40.57 16.11 -39.04
CA GLY A 14 39.41 16.25 -39.91
C GLY A 14 38.31 17.02 -39.21
N LEU A 15 38.14 18.30 -39.58
CA LEU A 15 36.97 19.11 -39.27
C LEU A 15 35.72 18.45 -39.89
N ALA A 16 34.71 18.16 -39.08
CA ALA A 16 33.38 17.79 -39.56
C ALA A 16 32.29 18.51 -38.75
N VAL A 17 31.77 19.55 -39.40
CA VAL A 17 30.43 20.15 -39.38
C VAL A 17 29.49 19.74 -38.22
N ILE A 18 29.09 20.77 -37.49
CA ILE A 18 27.99 20.84 -36.52
C ILE A 18 26.68 20.41 -37.21
N GLY A 19 26.19 19.24 -36.85
CA GLY A 19 24.80 18.83 -37.07
C GLY A 19 24.07 18.78 -35.73
N MET A 20 23.40 19.87 -35.35
CA MET A 20 22.44 19.84 -34.23
C MET A 20 21.21 19.04 -34.67
N THR A 21 21.26 17.72 -34.53
CA THR A 21 20.03 16.94 -34.41
C THR A 21 19.55 17.09 -32.98
N LEU A 22 18.53 17.92 -32.77
CA LEU A 22 17.66 17.87 -31.59
C LEU A 22 16.98 16.50 -31.59
N GLY A 23 17.69 15.49 -31.10
CA GLY A 23 17.10 14.23 -30.71
C GLY A 23 16.24 14.49 -29.49
N PHE A 24 14.95 14.71 -29.70
CA PHE A 24 13.95 14.52 -28.66
C PHE A 24 13.99 13.05 -28.27
N ALA A 25 14.88 12.70 -27.33
CA ALA A 25 14.72 11.49 -26.55
C ALA A 25 13.39 11.66 -25.80
N GLN A 26 12.33 11.06 -26.35
CA GLN A 26 11.12 10.77 -25.60
C GLN A 26 11.55 9.89 -24.44
N ASP A 27 11.82 10.52 -23.31
CA ASP A 27 11.90 9.88 -22.02
C ASP A 27 10.52 9.26 -21.81
N LYS A 28 10.41 7.96 -22.09
CA LYS A 28 9.28 7.14 -21.67
C LYS A 28 9.38 7.07 -20.15
N GLN A 29 8.99 8.15 -19.48
CA GLN A 29 8.65 8.11 -18.07
C GLN A 29 7.60 7.02 -17.93
N THR A 30 8.00 5.91 -17.32
CA THR A 30 7.09 4.89 -16.84
C THR A 30 6.24 5.54 -15.76
N ILE A 31 5.09 6.08 -16.17
CA ILE A 31 4.08 6.66 -15.28
C ILE A 31 3.69 5.56 -14.29
N GLY A 32 4.14 5.67 -13.04
CA GLY A 32 3.65 4.81 -11.96
C GLY A 32 4.69 4.14 -11.05
N LYS A 33 6.00 4.37 -11.21
CA LYS A 33 6.95 4.04 -10.13
C LYS A 33 7.29 5.33 -9.37
N PRO A 34 6.96 5.45 -8.07
CA PRO A 34 7.44 6.57 -7.28
C PRO A 34 8.97 6.55 -7.32
N ASN A 35 9.56 7.68 -7.70
CA ASN A 35 11.00 7.89 -7.59
C ASN A 35 11.32 8.08 -6.11
N VAL A 36 11.41 6.97 -5.36
CA VAL A 36 11.80 7.00 -3.94
C VAL A 36 13.23 7.54 -3.90
N PRO A 37 13.48 8.71 -3.29
CA PRO A 37 14.84 9.22 -3.13
C PRO A 37 15.69 8.14 -2.46
N GLN A 38 16.84 7.78 -3.04
CA GLN A 38 17.66 6.65 -2.56
C GLN A 38 18.03 6.73 -1.07
N GLY A 39 18.00 7.92 -0.46
CA GLY A 39 18.24 8.12 0.97
C GLY A 39 17.02 8.03 1.89
N GLU A 40 15.78 7.99 1.38
CA GLU A 40 14.56 7.99 2.21
C GLU A 40 14.28 6.62 2.84
N MET A 41 14.49 5.53 2.09
CA MET A 41 14.15 4.18 2.54
C MET A 41 14.79 3.81 3.88
N PRO A 42 16.11 3.99 4.11
CA PRO A 42 16.71 3.69 5.42
C PRO A 42 16.12 4.51 6.57
N LEU A 43 15.67 5.75 6.32
CA LEU A 43 15.03 6.59 7.33
C LEU A 43 13.64 6.06 7.69
N VAL A 44 12.87 5.63 6.71
CA VAL A 44 11.54 5.07 6.92
C VAL A 44 11.63 3.72 7.63
N GLU A 45 12.56 2.86 7.23
CA GLU A 45 12.85 1.61 7.93
C GLU A 45 13.23 1.85 9.40
N LYS A 46 14.05 2.87 9.67
CA LYS A 46 14.39 3.26 11.05
C LYS A 46 13.15 3.66 11.86
N VAL A 47 12.21 4.41 11.27
CA VAL A 47 10.95 4.78 11.95
C VAL A 47 10.08 3.54 12.22
N ILE A 48 9.96 2.63 11.25
CA ILE A 48 9.22 1.37 11.40
C ILE A 48 9.82 0.53 12.52
N ALA A 49 11.15 0.35 12.52
CA ALA A 49 11.87 -0.39 13.54
C ALA A 49 11.69 0.22 14.94
N ALA A 50 11.83 1.54 15.07
CA ALA A 50 11.65 2.24 16.35
C ALA A 50 10.22 2.08 16.91
N ARG A 51 9.20 2.19 16.05
CA ARG A 51 7.79 1.96 16.42
C ARG A 51 7.58 0.54 16.94
N LYS A 52 8.11 -0.47 16.24
CA LYS A 52 8.03 -1.86 16.66
C LYS A 52 8.73 -2.10 18.00
N GLN A 53 9.95 -1.57 18.17
CA GLN A 53 10.71 -1.71 19.40
C GLN A 53 9.99 -1.06 20.59
N TYR A 54 9.43 0.13 20.42
CA TYR A 54 8.68 0.82 21.47
C TYR A 54 7.43 0.04 21.88
N GLN A 55 6.64 -0.46 20.91
CA GLN A 55 5.50 -1.32 21.20
C GLN A 55 5.91 -2.57 21.99
N GLN A 56 6.96 -3.28 21.53
CA GLN A 56 7.45 -4.49 22.19
C GLN A 56 7.93 -4.21 23.62
N ALA A 57 8.58 -3.07 23.86
CA ALA A 57 9.01 -2.67 25.20
C ALA A 57 7.80 -2.46 26.13
N LEU A 58 6.74 -1.81 25.64
CA LEU A 58 5.50 -1.64 26.41
C LEU A 58 4.80 -2.98 26.68
N GLU A 59 4.75 -3.89 25.70
CA GLU A 59 4.17 -5.23 25.89
C GLU A 59 4.94 -6.04 26.95
N GLN A 60 6.26 -6.02 26.91
CA GLN A 60 7.11 -6.68 27.91
C GLN A 60 6.92 -6.07 29.31
N LEU A 61 6.80 -4.75 29.39
CA LEU A 61 6.59 -4.04 30.64
C LEU A 61 5.21 -4.37 31.24
N ARG A 62 4.17 -4.44 30.40
CA ARG A 62 2.84 -4.91 30.79
C ARG A 62 2.88 -6.32 31.34
N GLU A 63 3.53 -7.26 30.65
CA GLU A 63 3.68 -8.65 31.11
C GLU A 63 4.45 -8.76 32.44
N TYR A 64 5.45 -7.90 32.66
CA TYR A 64 6.14 -7.81 33.93
C TYR A 64 5.18 -7.39 35.06
N TYR A 65 4.43 -6.30 34.88
CA TYR A 65 3.51 -5.80 35.90
C TYR A 65 2.36 -6.76 36.21
N ILE A 66 1.83 -7.47 35.20
CA ILE A 66 0.86 -8.56 35.40
C ILE A 66 1.46 -9.64 36.29
N ARG A 67 2.70 -10.07 36.04
CA ARG A 67 3.36 -11.13 36.81
C ARG A 67 3.70 -10.71 38.24
N THR A 68 4.03 -9.45 38.47
CA THR A 68 4.36 -8.93 39.80
C THR A 68 3.14 -8.44 40.59
N GLY A 69 1.96 -8.38 39.97
CA GLY A 69 0.74 -7.89 40.60
C GLY A 69 0.69 -6.37 40.79
N ASP A 70 1.50 -5.61 40.03
CA ASP A 70 1.51 -4.15 40.09
C ASP A 70 0.40 -3.57 39.20
N VAL A 71 -0.79 -3.47 39.77
CA VAL A 71 -2.01 -3.07 39.05
C VAL A 71 -1.93 -1.63 38.53
N GLU A 72 -1.35 -0.71 39.31
CA GLU A 72 -1.26 0.70 38.92
C GLU A 72 -0.38 0.87 37.67
N ARG A 73 0.83 0.31 37.68
CA ARG A 73 1.73 0.44 36.54
C ARG A 73 1.30 -0.42 35.35
N GLN A 74 0.61 -1.55 35.59
CA GLN A 74 -0.06 -2.27 34.51
C GLN A 74 -1.03 -1.34 33.79
N GLN A 75 -1.90 -0.63 34.52
CA GLN A 75 -2.89 0.27 33.94
C GLN A 75 -2.21 1.39 33.11
N TRP A 76 -1.14 2.00 33.64
CA TRP A 76 -0.42 3.06 32.90
C TRP A 76 0.12 2.57 31.55
N VAL A 77 0.73 1.38 31.54
CA VAL A 77 1.27 0.80 30.30
C VAL A 77 0.15 0.41 29.33
N GLU A 78 -0.98 -0.07 29.83
CA GLU A 78 -2.15 -0.37 29.00
C GLU A 78 -2.75 0.91 28.37
N GLU A 79 -2.85 1.99 29.13
CA GLU A 79 -3.27 3.30 28.62
C GLU A 79 -2.31 3.85 27.55
N GLU A 80 -1.00 3.71 27.76
CA GLU A 80 0.03 4.09 26.80
C GLU A 80 -0.02 3.24 25.53
N LEU A 81 -0.21 1.92 25.66
CA LEU A 81 -0.44 1.02 24.52
C LEU A 81 -1.71 1.41 23.76
N ILE A 82 -2.82 1.70 24.43
CA ILE A 82 -4.05 2.15 23.79
C ILE A 82 -3.78 3.44 23.01
N GLY A 83 -3.11 4.42 23.63
CA GLY A 83 -2.69 5.66 22.97
C GLY A 83 -1.84 5.40 21.74
N TYR A 84 -0.81 4.56 21.87
CA TYR A 84 0.07 4.16 20.77
C TYR A 84 -0.71 3.56 19.59
N HIS A 85 -1.67 2.67 19.84
CA HIS A 85 -2.51 2.08 18.79
C HIS A 85 -3.51 3.08 18.18
N ARG A 86 -3.98 4.06 18.96
CA ARG A 86 -4.89 5.12 18.48
C ARG A 86 -4.21 6.12 17.55
N ILE A 87 -2.93 6.39 17.73
CA ILE A 87 -2.19 7.32 16.88
C ILE A 87 -2.15 6.78 15.45
N THR A 88 -2.62 7.59 14.50
CA THR A 88 -2.55 7.31 13.07
C THR A 88 -1.09 7.27 12.62
N LYS A 89 -0.62 6.08 12.26
CA LYS A 89 0.71 5.87 11.69
C LYS A 89 0.61 6.06 10.18
N ARG A 90 1.40 7.01 9.66
CA ARG A 90 1.54 7.22 8.21
C ARG A 90 2.52 6.19 7.64
N ALA A 91 2.17 5.62 6.51
CA ALA A 91 3.09 4.88 5.64
C ALA A 91 3.80 5.89 4.74
N TYR A 92 5.06 6.21 5.06
CA TYR A 92 5.86 7.14 4.27
C TYR A 92 6.27 6.51 2.93
N LEU A 93 6.58 5.21 2.93
CA LEU A 93 6.78 4.39 1.74
C LEU A 93 5.77 3.25 1.76
N LEU A 94 4.90 3.21 0.75
CA LEU A 94 3.83 2.21 0.68
C LEU A 94 4.38 0.82 0.33
N GLU A 95 5.53 0.75 -0.32
CA GLU A 95 6.22 -0.49 -0.68
C GLU A 95 6.66 -1.30 0.55
N LEU A 96 6.90 -0.63 1.68
CA LEU A 96 7.26 -1.28 2.95
C LEU A 96 6.05 -1.65 3.80
N ASP A 97 4.85 -1.20 3.39
CA ASP A 97 3.63 -1.27 4.20
C ASP A 97 2.56 -2.18 3.57
N VAL A 98 2.37 -2.05 2.26
CA VAL A 98 1.45 -2.86 1.47
C VAL A 98 2.24 -4.02 0.86
N PRO A 99 1.91 -5.29 1.16
CA PRO A 99 2.64 -6.43 0.63
C PRO A 99 2.69 -6.42 -0.91
N PRO A 100 3.72 -7.02 -1.55
CA PRO A 100 3.90 -6.92 -2.99
C PRO A 100 2.79 -7.63 -3.77
N PRO A 101 2.53 -7.26 -5.04
CA PRO A 101 1.51 -7.91 -5.87
C PRO A 101 1.87 -9.35 -6.26
N THR A 102 3.11 -9.78 -6.01
CA THR A 102 3.66 -11.09 -6.40
C THR A 102 3.29 -12.22 -5.45
N LEU A 103 2.53 -11.96 -4.39
CA LEU A 103 2.04 -13.01 -3.49
C LEU A 103 1.06 -13.94 -4.22
N LYS A 104 1.03 -15.20 -3.78
CA LYS A 104 0.21 -16.27 -4.37
C LYS A 104 -0.74 -16.82 -3.31
N PRO A 105 -2.03 -16.42 -3.31
CA PRO A 105 -3.04 -17.00 -2.42
C PRO A 105 -3.45 -18.38 -2.93
N GLU A 106 -2.98 -19.43 -2.25
CA GLU A 106 -3.18 -20.82 -2.71
C GLU A 106 -3.86 -21.70 -1.66
N TYR A 107 -3.72 -21.36 -0.37
CA TYR A 107 -4.10 -22.27 0.71
C TYR A 107 -5.21 -21.71 1.58
N ASN A 108 -6.19 -22.55 1.89
CA ASN A 108 -7.12 -22.30 2.96
C ASN A 108 -6.42 -22.57 4.31
N ILE A 109 -6.11 -21.51 5.05
CA ILE A 109 -5.37 -21.57 6.32
C ILE A 109 -6.34 -21.25 7.47
N PRO A 110 -6.67 -22.20 8.36
CA PRO A 110 -7.64 -22.00 9.45
C PRO A 110 -7.34 -20.80 10.35
N GLU A 111 -6.08 -20.57 10.68
CA GLU A 111 -5.63 -19.46 11.53
C GLU A 111 -5.80 -18.11 10.84
N ALA A 112 -5.58 -18.05 9.52
CA ALA A 112 -5.85 -16.86 8.72
C ALA A 112 -7.36 -16.56 8.68
N ASN A 113 -8.19 -17.60 8.50
CA ASN A 113 -9.66 -17.47 8.55
C ASN A 113 -10.14 -16.95 9.91
N GLU A 114 -9.51 -17.39 11.01
CA GLU A 114 -9.81 -16.90 12.35
C GLU A 114 -9.53 -15.41 12.49
N LEU A 115 -8.34 -14.97 12.07
CA LEU A 115 -7.98 -13.54 12.08
C LEU A 115 -8.96 -12.72 11.25
N PHE A 116 -9.30 -13.19 10.05
CA PHE A 116 -10.26 -12.52 9.18
C PHE A 116 -11.64 -12.41 9.84
N ARG A 117 -12.17 -13.52 10.37
CA ARG A 117 -13.49 -13.53 11.01
C ARG A 117 -13.54 -12.60 12.21
N ARG A 118 -12.51 -12.62 13.05
CA ARG A 118 -12.39 -11.71 14.20
C ARG A 118 -12.33 -10.25 13.76
N ALA A 119 -11.60 -9.94 12.69
CA ALA A 119 -11.58 -8.58 12.15
C ALA A 119 -12.98 -8.11 11.75
N MET A 120 -13.78 -8.99 11.14
CA MET A 120 -15.15 -8.68 10.72
C MET A 120 -16.14 -8.53 11.90
N LEU A 121 -15.84 -9.10 13.07
CA LEU A 121 -16.62 -8.83 14.29
C LEU A 121 -16.46 -7.40 14.77
N TYR A 122 -15.31 -6.76 14.54
CA TYR A 122 -15.05 -5.38 14.95
C TYR A 122 -15.39 -4.36 13.86
N LYS A 123 -15.06 -4.66 12.60
CA LYS A 123 -15.18 -3.69 11.51
C LYS A 123 -16.59 -3.12 11.41
N GLY A 124 -16.70 -1.79 11.47
CA GLY A 124 -17.96 -1.09 11.33
C GLY A 124 -18.91 -1.17 12.54
N ARG A 125 -18.45 -1.67 13.71
CA ARG A 125 -19.28 -1.79 14.92
C ARG A 125 -19.04 -0.67 15.92
N GLY A 126 -20.07 -0.35 16.70
CA GLY A 126 -20.02 0.67 17.76
C GLY A 126 -20.31 2.08 17.25
N TYR A 127 -20.20 3.06 18.14
CA TYR A 127 -20.40 4.49 17.84
C TYR A 127 -19.29 5.33 18.47
N GLY A 128 -19.06 6.54 17.94
CA GLY A 128 -18.07 7.48 18.48
C GLY A 128 -16.67 6.86 18.60
N GLN A 129 -16.07 6.94 19.79
CA GLN A 129 -14.72 6.40 20.04
C GLN A 129 -14.65 4.88 19.94
N GLU A 130 -15.71 4.16 20.34
CA GLU A 130 -15.77 2.70 20.23
C GLU A 130 -15.68 2.26 18.77
N TYR A 131 -16.38 2.97 17.88
CA TYR A 131 -16.28 2.73 16.44
C TYR A 131 -14.84 2.87 15.94
N GLU A 132 -14.15 3.94 16.31
CA GLU A 132 -12.78 4.13 15.85
C GLU A 132 -11.81 3.09 16.42
N ASP A 133 -11.98 2.69 17.69
CA ASP A 133 -11.18 1.64 18.30
C ASP A 133 -11.43 0.27 17.63
N ASN A 134 -12.69 -0.04 17.31
CA ASN A 134 -13.05 -1.26 16.60
C ASN A 134 -12.50 -1.28 15.16
N MET A 135 -12.50 -0.15 14.46
CA MET A 135 -11.87 -0.04 13.15
C MET A 135 -10.36 -0.31 13.21
N ARG A 136 -9.66 0.18 14.26
CA ARG A 136 -8.23 -0.12 14.50
C ARG A 136 -7.98 -1.57 14.88
N ARG A 137 -8.85 -2.19 15.68
CA ARG A 137 -8.76 -3.64 15.99
C ARG A 137 -8.87 -4.48 14.71
N ALA A 138 -9.82 -4.14 13.84
CA ALA A 138 -9.95 -4.79 12.55
C ALA A 138 -8.71 -4.60 11.66
N GLU A 139 -8.16 -3.38 11.60
CA GLU A 139 -6.91 -3.09 10.89
C GLU A 139 -5.77 -4.01 11.34
N LEU A 140 -5.53 -4.11 12.65
CA LEU A 140 -4.43 -4.89 13.22
C LEU A 140 -4.56 -6.39 12.88
N LEU A 141 -5.77 -6.94 13.00
CA LEU A 141 -6.03 -8.36 12.70
C LEU A 141 -5.82 -8.67 11.21
N LEU A 142 -6.23 -7.76 10.32
CA LEU A 142 -6.03 -7.92 8.87
C LEU A 142 -4.56 -7.74 8.46
N GLN A 143 -3.84 -6.78 9.05
CA GLN A 143 -2.39 -6.64 8.85
C GLN A 143 -1.64 -7.88 9.36
N GLN A 144 -2.05 -8.42 10.50
CA GLN A 144 -1.50 -9.67 11.05
C GLN A 144 -1.71 -10.82 10.06
N LEU A 145 -2.91 -10.95 9.48
CA LEU A 145 -3.20 -11.95 8.45
C LEU A 145 -2.24 -11.83 7.27
N LEU A 146 -2.08 -10.63 6.71
CA LEU A 146 -1.18 -10.42 5.57
C LEU A 146 0.30 -10.65 5.89
N THR A 147 0.71 -10.40 7.14
CA THR A 147 2.10 -10.54 7.58
C THR A 147 2.47 -12.00 7.79
N TYR A 148 1.63 -12.76 8.51
CA TYR A 148 1.96 -14.12 8.93
C TYR A 148 1.43 -15.20 7.99
N TYR A 149 0.41 -14.90 7.17
CA TYR A 149 -0.22 -15.85 6.27
C TYR A 149 -0.30 -15.33 4.82
N PRO A 150 0.83 -14.92 4.21
CA PRO A 150 0.85 -14.32 2.87
C PRO A 150 0.45 -15.27 1.72
N GLN A 151 0.26 -16.56 1.99
CA GLN A 151 -0.20 -17.56 1.02
C GLN A 151 -1.67 -17.96 1.22
N SER A 152 -2.36 -17.36 2.19
CA SER A 152 -3.76 -17.66 2.46
C SER A 152 -4.66 -17.21 1.31
N ASP A 153 -5.68 -18.01 1.00
CA ASP A 153 -6.80 -17.65 0.13
C ASP A 153 -7.67 -16.49 0.65
N LYS A 154 -7.34 -15.91 1.82
CA LYS A 154 -7.97 -14.74 2.42
C LYS A 154 -7.23 -13.43 2.24
N ILE A 155 -6.04 -13.41 1.65
CA ILE A 155 -5.27 -12.15 1.57
C ILE A 155 -5.93 -11.10 0.67
N ASP A 156 -6.63 -11.50 -0.39
CA ASP A 156 -7.36 -10.60 -1.28
C ASP A 156 -8.61 -10.02 -0.59
N ASP A 157 -9.36 -10.87 0.11
CA ASP A 157 -10.46 -10.46 0.99
C ASP A 157 -9.94 -9.45 2.04
N ALA A 158 -8.83 -9.78 2.71
CA ALA A 158 -8.23 -8.92 3.73
C ALA A 158 -7.75 -7.58 3.16
N ALA A 159 -7.17 -7.59 1.96
CA ALA A 159 -6.76 -6.37 1.26
C ALA A 159 -7.98 -5.49 0.93
N TYR A 160 -9.08 -6.07 0.45
CA TYR A 160 -10.31 -5.31 0.22
C TYR A 160 -10.83 -4.65 1.50
N GLN A 161 -10.87 -5.39 2.61
CA GLN A 161 -11.32 -4.88 3.90
C GLN A 161 -10.39 -3.78 4.45
N LEU A 162 -9.07 -3.90 4.27
CA LEU A 162 -8.11 -2.86 4.62
C LEU A 162 -8.28 -1.61 3.75
N GLY A 163 -8.58 -1.77 2.46
CA GLY A 163 -8.94 -0.67 1.57
C GLY A 163 -10.09 0.17 2.15
N GLU A 164 -11.16 -0.49 2.59
CA GLU A 164 -12.32 0.20 3.20
C GLU A 164 -11.96 0.89 4.52
N ILE A 165 -11.14 0.24 5.35
CA ILE A 165 -10.69 0.81 6.63
C ILE A 165 -9.89 2.09 6.37
N TYR A 166 -8.93 2.06 5.45
CA TYR A 166 -8.08 3.21 5.15
C TYR A 166 -8.80 4.34 4.42
N GLU A 167 -9.84 4.03 3.64
CA GLU A 167 -10.69 5.03 3.00
C GLU A 167 -11.56 5.79 4.02
N ASN A 168 -11.91 5.16 5.14
CA ASN A 168 -12.86 5.69 6.12
C ASN A 168 -12.29 6.80 7.03
N ARG A 169 -13.18 7.56 7.67
CA ARG A 169 -12.91 8.75 8.49
C ARG A 169 -11.84 8.58 9.58
N PRO A 170 -11.68 7.44 10.28
CA PRO A 170 -10.62 7.31 11.30
C PRO A 170 -9.21 7.38 10.70
N PHE A 171 -9.04 7.07 9.41
CA PHE A 171 -7.74 6.97 8.77
C PHE A 171 -7.55 7.99 7.64
N ARG A 172 -8.50 8.05 6.68
CA ARG A 172 -8.43 8.90 5.47
C ARG A 172 -7.09 8.79 4.75
N GLN A 173 -6.55 7.58 4.65
CA GLN A 173 -5.30 7.26 3.98
C GLN A 173 -5.59 6.78 2.55
N TYR A 174 -6.13 7.68 1.71
CA TYR A 174 -6.69 7.31 0.40
C TYR A 174 -5.70 6.62 -0.54
N ARG A 175 -4.44 7.06 -0.59
CA ARG A 175 -3.41 6.38 -1.41
C ARG A 175 -3.15 4.95 -0.93
N ARG A 176 -3.08 4.76 0.39
CA ARG A 176 -2.93 3.44 1.03
C ARG A 176 -4.15 2.57 0.73
N ALA A 177 -5.36 3.12 0.84
CA ALA A 177 -6.60 2.44 0.49
C ALA A 177 -6.61 1.97 -0.97
N ALA A 178 -6.25 2.84 -1.92
CA ALA A 178 -6.17 2.50 -3.33
C ALA A 178 -5.18 1.35 -3.59
N TRP A 179 -4.01 1.37 -2.96
CA TRP A 179 -3.04 0.27 -3.07
C TRP A 179 -3.57 -1.06 -2.54
N TYR A 180 -4.29 -1.06 -1.41
CA TYR A 180 -4.91 -2.28 -0.90
C TYR A 180 -6.06 -2.79 -1.80
N TYR A 181 -6.87 -1.89 -2.38
CA TYR A 181 -7.82 -2.30 -3.41
C TYR A 181 -7.13 -2.89 -4.64
N GLU A 182 -6.00 -2.33 -5.07
CA GLU A 182 -5.17 -2.93 -6.13
C GLU A 182 -4.70 -4.34 -5.76
N ARG A 183 -4.25 -4.57 -4.52
CA ARG A 183 -3.84 -5.90 -4.07
C ARG A 183 -4.97 -6.92 -4.11
N CYS A 184 -6.20 -6.54 -3.77
CA CYS A 184 -7.35 -7.43 -3.85
C CYS A 184 -7.46 -8.09 -5.23
N PHE A 185 -7.49 -7.31 -6.31
CA PHE A 185 -7.65 -7.88 -7.65
C PHE A 185 -6.34 -8.33 -8.31
N GLN A 186 -5.18 -7.94 -7.79
CA GLN A 186 -3.90 -8.47 -8.23
C GLN A 186 -3.65 -9.88 -7.69
N TRP A 187 -4.05 -10.15 -6.45
CA TRP A 187 -3.96 -11.48 -5.84
C TRP A 187 -5.12 -12.38 -6.27
N ASN A 188 -6.31 -11.80 -6.54
CA ASN A 188 -7.45 -12.53 -7.09
C ASN A 188 -8.08 -11.77 -8.28
N PRO A 189 -7.61 -12.02 -9.52
CA PRO A 189 -8.16 -11.38 -10.72
C PRO A 189 -9.66 -11.59 -10.92
N ASN A 190 -10.21 -12.69 -10.39
CA ASN A 190 -11.61 -13.08 -10.52
C ASN A 190 -12.47 -12.65 -9.31
N THR A 191 -11.96 -11.78 -8.43
CA THR A 191 -12.74 -11.25 -7.30
C THR A 191 -14.05 -10.62 -7.78
N SER A 192 -15.15 -10.91 -7.08
CA SER A 192 -16.48 -10.30 -7.33
C SER A 192 -16.63 -8.91 -6.68
N SER A 193 -15.63 -8.51 -5.90
CA SER A 193 -15.61 -7.23 -5.20
C SER A 193 -15.51 -6.05 -6.16
N ASP A 194 -15.92 -4.85 -5.72
CA ASP A 194 -15.81 -3.61 -6.51
C ASP A 194 -14.42 -2.95 -6.42
N ALA A 195 -13.38 -3.70 -6.02
CA ALA A 195 -12.05 -3.19 -5.71
C ALA A 195 -11.46 -2.32 -6.84
N ARG A 196 -11.58 -2.77 -8.10
CA ARG A 196 -11.11 -2.03 -9.28
C ARG A 196 -11.78 -0.67 -9.39
N LEU A 197 -13.11 -0.63 -9.24
CA LEU A 197 -13.89 0.59 -9.33
C LEU A 197 -13.57 1.54 -8.16
N ARG A 198 -13.41 1.02 -6.95
CA ARG A 198 -13.04 1.85 -5.78
C ARG A 198 -11.65 2.44 -5.90
N ALA A 199 -10.65 1.66 -6.31
CA ALA A 199 -9.33 2.17 -6.62
C ALA A 199 -9.40 3.27 -7.70
N ALA A 200 -10.12 3.02 -8.81
CA ALA A 200 -10.29 4.00 -9.88
C ALA A 200 -10.91 5.32 -9.38
N ARG A 201 -11.97 5.25 -8.56
CA ARG A 201 -12.62 6.43 -7.96
C ARG A 201 -11.67 7.23 -7.06
N ILE A 202 -10.84 6.55 -6.26
CA ILE A 202 -9.87 7.21 -5.40
C ILE A 202 -8.82 7.96 -6.24
N TYR A 203 -8.24 7.30 -7.25
CA TYR A 203 -7.27 7.95 -8.13
C TYR A 203 -7.89 9.11 -8.92
N ASP A 204 -9.13 8.98 -9.38
CA ASP A 204 -9.86 10.00 -10.13
C ASP A 204 -10.18 11.23 -9.26
N ARG A 205 -10.90 11.02 -8.15
CA ARG A 205 -11.57 12.10 -7.42
C ARG A 205 -10.77 12.66 -6.27
N ILE A 206 -9.88 11.86 -5.68
CA ILE A 206 -9.19 12.21 -4.44
C ILE A 206 -7.72 12.50 -4.70
N LEU A 207 -7.02 11.59 -5.38
CA LEU A 207 -5.59 11.74 -5.67
C LEU A 207 -5.31 12.55 -6.94
N GLN A 208 -6.34 12.76 -7.77
CA GLN A 208 -6.26 13.49 -9.04
C GLN A 208 -5.23 12.91 -10.03
N GLU A 209 -4.99 11.61 -9.96
CA GLU A 209 -4.07 10.87 -10.83
C GLU A 209 -4.81 10.31 -12.04
N ARG A 210 -5.18 11.20 -12.96
CA ARG A 210 -6.00 10.89 -14.13
C ARG A 210 -5.50 9.70 -14.95
N GLY A 211 -4.19 9.57 -15.16
CA GLY A 211 -3.62 8.47 -15.93
C GLY A 211 -3.90 7.10 -15.30
N LYS A 212 -3.67 6.98 -14.00
CA LYS A 212 -3.93 5.76 -13.23
C LYS A 212 -5.44 5.46 -13.14
N ALA A 213 -6.25 6.50 -12.96
CA ALA A 213 -7.71 6.37 -12.96
C ALA A 213 -8.23 5.80 -14.30
N ILE A 214 -7.78 6.33 -15.44
CA ILE A 214 -8.16 5.83 -16.78
C ILE A 214 -7.75 4.37 -16.94
N GLN A 215 -6.55 3.98 -16.50
CA GLN A 215 -6.12 2.58 -16.55
C GLN A 215 -7.10 1.69 -15.78
N LEU A 216 -7.40 2.03 -14.53
CA LEU A 216 -8.26 1.20 -13.67
C LEU A 216 -9.71 1.17 -14.15
N TYR A 217 -10.25 2.28 -14.67
CA TYR A 217 -11.58 2.25 -15.28
C TYR A 217 -11.64 1.34 -16.51
N ARG A 218 -10.58 1.25 -17.33
CA ARG A 218 -10.52 0.25 -18.41
C ARG A 218 -10.51 -1.17 -17.87
N GLU A 219 -9.79 -1.41 -16.78
CA GLU A 219 -9.80 -2.73 -16.12
C GLU A 219 -11.20 -3.08 -15.59
N VAL A 220 -11.97 -2.13 -15.05
CA VAL A 220 -13.38 -2.37 -14.67
C VAL A 220 -14.20 -2.81 -15.89
N VAL A 221 -14.10 -2.10 -17.02
CA VAL A 221 -14.87 -2.45 -18.24
C VAL A 221 -14.53 -3.85 -18.76
N ASN A 222 -13.30 -4.30 -18.58
CA ASN A 222 -12.83 -5.58 -19.12
C ASN A 222 -13.05 -6.77 -18.18
N HIS A 223 -13.14 -6.54 -16.86
CA HIS A 223 -13.11 -7.61 -15.86
C HIS A 223 -14.30 -7.63 -14.90
N ASP A 224 -15.03 -6.52 -14.74
CA ASP A 224 -16.16 -6.46 -13.81
C ASP A 224 -17.40 -7.11 -14.44
N ALA A 225 -18.09 -7.94 -13.66
CA ALA A 225 -19.30 -8.64 -14.09
C ALA A 225 -20.57 -7.81 -13.84
N ASP A 226 -20.50 -6.78 -12.99
CA ASP A 226 -21.64 -5.93 -12.66
C ASP A 226 -21.86 -4.86 -13.75
N PRO A 227 -22.99 -4.92 -14.50
CA PRO A 227 -23.24 -3.98 -15.59
C PRO A 227 -23.30 -2.51 -15.13
N GLN A 228 -23.72 -2.24 -13.89
CA GLN A 228 -23.81 -0.87 -13.37
C GLN A 228 -22.41 -0.27 -13.17
N ARG A 229 -21.47 -1.08 -12.65
CA ARG A 229 -20.07 -0.67 -12.46
C ARG A 229 -19.37 -0.46 -13.80
N VAL A 230 -19.61 -1.34 -14.76
CA VAL A 230 -19.10 -1.21 -16.13
C VAL A 230 -19.62 0.07 -16.79
N GLU A 231 -20.91 0.36 -16.67
CA GLU A 231 -21.49 1.57 -17.25
C GLU A 231 -20.95 2.85 -16.58
N GLU A 232 -20.79 2.85 -15.26
CA GLU A 232 -20.14 3.95 -14.56
C GLU A 232 -18.71 4.19 -15.08
N ALA A 233 -17.92 3.13 -15.24
CA ALA A 233 -16.56 3.22 -15.74
C ALA A 233 -16.51 3.75 -17.18
N ARG A 234 -17.40 3.30 -18.06
CA ARG A 234 -17.52 3.82 -19.44
C ARG A 234 -17.83 5.31 -19.47
N ARG A 235 -18.79 5.75 -18.66
CA ARG A 235 -19.13 7.17 -18.53
C ARG A 235 -17.93 7.98 -18.06
N ARG A 236 -17.25 7.56 -16.98
CA ARG A 236 -16.07 8.29 -16.49
C ARG A 236 -14.92 8.29 -17.49
N LEU A 237 -14.70 7.21 -18.26
CA LEU A 237 -13.70 7.19 -19.32
C LEU A 237 -13.98 8.22 -20.42
N LYS A 238 -15.25 8.39 -20.81
CA LYS A 238 -15.64 9.41 -21.80
C LYS A 238 -15.34 10.82 -21.29
N GLU A 239 -15.72 11.12 -20.05
CA GLU A 239 -15.46 12.42 -19.40
C GLU A 239 -13.96 12.69 -19.23
N LEU A 240 -13.19 11.68 -18.78
CA LEU A 240 -11.74 11.76 -18.63
C LEU A 240 -10.96 11.67 -19.95
N SER A 241 -11.60 11.46 -21.10
CA SER A 241 -10.96 11.51 -22.42
C SER A 241 -11.33 12.78 -23.18
N GLY A 242 -12.54 13.33 -22.94
CA GLY A 242 -13.00 14.58 -23.54
C GLY A 242 -12.31 15.83 -22.97
N ASN A 243 -11.91 15.82 -21.70
CA ASN A 243 -11.25 16.97 -21.04
C ASN A 243 -9.72 17.04 -21.30
N SER A 244 -9.22 16.44 -22.39
CA SER A 244 -7.80 16.45 -22.78
C SER A 244 -7.48 17.50 -23.86
N GLN A 245 -8.39 18.46 -24.08
CA GLN A 245 -8.19 19.61 -24.97
C GLN A 245 -7.95 20.88 -24.17
#